data_AF-A0A8H7W2N5-F1
#
_entry.id   AF-A0A8H7W2N5-F1
#
_cell.length_a   1.000
_cell.length_b   1.000
_cell.length_c   1.000
_cell.angle_alpha   90.00
_cell.angle_beta   90.00
_cell.angle_gamma   90.00
#
_symmetry.space_group_name_H-M   'P 1'
#
loop_
_entity.id
_entity.type
_entity.pdbx_description
1 polymer ?
#
loop_
_entity_poly.entity_id
_entity_poly.type
_entity_poly.pdbx_seq_one_letter_code
_entity_poly.pdbx_strand_id
1 'polypeptide(L)'
;MLQVARTRKEADNLLGTYMLQGWIMTDEICPIESCTFPLMSSKDRSLQFCTLHDTLPTGAAKDNYKSKAVEEKADDDMSDELAIRRQRREQSSKASQLIGQKMLQRWALLNEHCPNESCYAVPLVRNPETKHMYCVICENIILTEAEAAVVEQRKGQQQKKQQEQQQQQEQKQEQQQQQQQQQQQQQQQQQQQQQQQQQQQQQQQQQQQQQPKLVHSPIVSPIIEDRKRQKIEPKTPEQNISTHFSSTSVVATLSMKMNQLTERVKDSQDPTELGQLFKAVKLCANAIQACVEAGQVYDKDLA
;
A
#
# COMPACT_ATOMS: atom_id res chain seq x y z
N MET A 1 -59.06 -17.46 -15.90
CA MET A 1 -59.61 -16.74 -14.74
C MET A 1 -58.56 -15.74 -14.30
N LEU A 2 -58.89 -14.45 -14.35
CA LEU A 2 -57.97 -13.35 -14.06
C LEU A 2 -57.52 -13.41 -12.59
N GLN A 3 -56.22 -13.60 -12.35
CA GLN A 3 -55.64 -13.48 -11.02
C GLN A 3 -55.59 -12.00 -10.62
N VAL A 4 -56.30 -11.64 -9.57
CA VAL A 4 -56.32 -10.27 -9.04
C VAL A 4 -55.01 -10.05 -8.28
N ALA A 5 -54.00 -9.48 -8.94
CA ALA A 5 -52.78 -9.02 -8.28
C ALA A 5 -53.15 -7.86 -7.32
N ARG A 6 -52.76 -7.97 -6.04
CA ARG A 6 -52.97 -6.89 -5.06
C ARG A 6 -52.10 -5.69 -5.42
N THR A 7 -52.48 -4.49 -4.98
CA THR A 7 -51.57 -3.34 -5.13
C THR A 7 -50.38 -3.48 -4.18
N ARG A 8 -49.23 -2.90 -4.54
CA ARG A 8 -48.01 -2.90 -3.70
C ARG A 8 -48.29 -2.40 -2.28
N LYS A 9 -49.06 -1.31 -2.15
CA LYS A 9 -49.41 -0.72 -0.86
C LYS A 9 -50.25 -1.65 0.01
N GLU A 10 -51.20 -2.38 -0.58
CA GLU A 10 -51.99 -3.38 0.14
C GLU A 10 -51.14 -4.58 0.57
N ALA A 11 -50.23 -5.02 -0.30
CA ALA A 11 -49.30 -6.11 -0.01
C ALA A 11 -48.32 -5.75 1.13
N ASP A 12 -47.85 -4.50 1.18
CA ASP A 12 -46.99 -3.97 2.27
C ASP A 12 -47.75 -3.94 3.61
N ASN A 13 -49.01 -3.50 3.60
CA ASN A 13 -49.86 -3.49 4.80
C ASN A 13 -50.13 -4.92 5.31
N LEU A 14 -50.37 -5.87 4.40
CA LEU A 14 -50.56 -7.28 4.73
C LEU A 14 -49.28 -7.89 5.30
N LEU A 15 -48.12 -7.53 4.75
CA LEU A 15 -46.82 -7.96 5.27
C LEU A 15 -46.69 -7.61 6.76
N GLY A 16 -46.95 -6.36 7.12
CA GLY A 16 -46.95 -5.92 8.52
C GLY A 16 -47.98 -6.64 9.39
N THR A 17 -49.19 -6.85 8.85
CA THR A 17 -50.27 -7.57 9.55
C THR A 17 -49.88 -9.02 9.88
N TYR A 18 -49.33 -9.74 8.90
CA TYR A 18 -48.93 -11.13 9.09
C TYR A 18 -47.74 -11.29 10.04
N MET A 19 -46.78 -10.36 10.02
CA MET A 19 -45.69 -10.34 11.01
C MET A 19 -46.23 -10.17 12.44
N LEU A 20 -47.21 -9.29 12.65
CA LEU A 20 -47.87 -9.11 13.95
C LEU A 20 -48.69 -10.34 14.38
N GLN A 21 -49.25 -11.08 13.41
CA GLN A 21 -49.91 -12.36 13.64
C GLN A 21 -48.92 -13.53 13.90
N GLY A 22 -47.61 -13.27 13.84
CA GLY A 22 -46.58 -14.25 14.15
C GLY A 22 -46.15 -15.12 12.96
N TRP A 23 -46.39 -14.66 11.73
CA TRP A 23 -45.77 -15.22 10.53
C TRP A 23 -44.36 -14.65 10.36
N ILE A 24 -43.48 -15.44 9.74
CA ILE A 24 -42.05 -15.13 9.64
C ILE A 24 -41.76 -14.68 8.21
N MET A 25 -41.12 -13.52 8.06
CA MET A 25 -40.55 -13.13 6.77
C MET A 25 -39.30 -13.95 6.51
N THR A 26 -39.26 -14.64 5.36
CA THR A 26 -38.12 -15.48 4.97
C THR A 26 -37.10 -14.69 4.15
N ASP A 27 -35.93 -15.29 3.95
CA ASP A 27 -34.86 -14.80 3.09
C ASP A 27 -35.14 -14.99 1.59
N GLU A 28 -36.13 -15.81 1.24
CA GLU A 28 -36.57 -16.10 -0.12
C GLU A 28 -37.52 -15.01 -0.65
N ILE A 29 -37.36 -14.65 -1.92
CA ILE A 29 -38.29 -13.75 -2.64
C ILE A 29 -39.34 -14.55 -3.40
N CYS A 30 -40.48 -13.92 -3.66
CA CYS A 30 -41.53 -14.51 -4.48
C CYS A 30 -40.97 -15.00 -5.82
N PRO A 31 -41.32 -16.23 -6.26
CA PRO A 31 -40.79 -16.82 -7.49
C PRO A 31 -41.37 -16.20 -8.77
N ILE A 32 -42.35 -15.30 -8.67
CA ILE A 32 -42.95 -14.62 -9.82
C ILE A 32 -42.00 -13.53 -10.30
N GLU A 33 -41.61 -13.61 -11.57
CA GLU A 33 -40.81 -12.58 -12.21
C GLU A 33 -41.54 -11.24 -12.17
N SER A 34 -40.81 -10.16 -11.88
CA SER A 34 -41.33 -8.84 -11.50
C SER A 34 -41.86 -8.69 -10.06
N CYS A 35 -41.84 -9.72 -9.22
CA CYS A 35 -42.16 -9.60 -7.79
C CYS A 35 -40.92 -9.36 -6.94
N THR A 36 -40.93 -8.33 -6.09
CA THR A 36 -39.85 -8.05 -5.13
C THR A 36 -40.25 -8.33 -3.68
N PHE A 37 -41.42 -8.91 -3.44
CA PHE A 37 -41.91 -9.16 -2.08
C PHE A 37 -41.23 -10.40 -1.48
N PRO A 38 -40.82 -10.33 -0.19
CA PRO A 38 -40.32 -11.50 0.52
C PRO A 38 -41.45 -12.51 0.75
N LEU A 39 -41.12 -13.80 0.79
CA LEU A 39 -42.07 -14.85 1.15
C LEU A 39 -42.31 -14.83 2.66
N MET A 40 -43.58 -14.96 3.05
CA MET A 40 -44.02 -15.13 4.43
C MET A 40 -44.23 -16.61 4.71
N SER A 41 -43.64 -17.13 5.78
CA SER A 41 -43.82 -18.50 6.22
C SER A 41 -44.61 -18.61 7.52
N SER A 42 -45.37 -19.68 7.66
CA SER A 42 -45.97 -20.07 8.93
C SER A 42 -44.89 -20.47 9.94
N LYS A 43 -45.25 -20.55 11.24
CA LYS A 43 -44.31 -20.88 12.32
C LYS A 43 -43.69 -22.28 12.18
N ASP A 44 -44.44 -23.21 11.61
CA ASP A 44 -44.03 -24.59 11.29
C ASP A 44 -43.39 -24.71 9.89
N ARG A 45 -43.25 -23.60 9.16
CA ARG A 45 -42.76 -23.53 7.77
C ARG A 45 -43.54 -24.37 6.76
N SER A 46 -44.74 -24.84 7.13
CA SER A 46 -45.58 -25.66 6.25
C SER A 46 -46.23 -24.87 5.12
N LEU A 47 -46.42 -23.57 5.32
CA LEU A 47 -47.00 -22.67 4.34
C LEU A 47 -46.03 -21.52 4.08
N GLN A 48 -45.74 -21.28 2.81
CA GLN A 48 -45.04 -20.09 2.33
C GLN A 48 -45.91 -19.40 1.29
N PHE A 49 -46.01 -18.08 1.38
CA PHE A 49 -46.76 -17.30 0.39
C PHE A 49 -46.23 -15.87 0.28
N CYS A 50 -46.37 -15.28 -0.89
CA CYS A 50 -46.13 -13.88 -1.19
C CYS A 50 -47.39 -13.05 -0.93
N THR A 51 -47.29 -11.97 -0.16
CA THR A 51 -48.45 -11.10 0.11
C THR A 51 -48.96 -10.33 -1.11
N LEU A 52 -48.16 -10.24 -2.19
CA LEU A 52 -48.53 -9.57 -3.44
C LEU A 52 -49.32 -10.47 -4.40
N HIS A 53 -48.82 -11.69 -4.62
CA HIS A 53 -49.33 -12.56 -5.67
C HIS A 53 -50.13 -13.77 -5.18
N ASP A 54 -49.84 -14.25 -3.98
CA ASP A 54 -50.52 -15.45 -3.49
C ASP A 54 -51.84 -15.09 -2.81
N THR A 55 -52.85 -15.91 -3.08
CA THR A 55 -54.12 -15.87 -2.37
C THR A 55 -53.85 -16.22 -0.90
N LEU A 56 -54.35 -15.39 0.02
CA LEU A 56 -54.09 -15.55 1.44
C LEU A 56 -54.51 -16.95 1.91
N PRO A 57 -53.72 -17.61 2.76
CA PRO A 57 -54.11 -18.88 3.38
C PRO A 57 -55.14 -18.61 4.49
N THR A 58 -56.30 -18.06 4.15
CA THR A 58 -57.44 -17.97 5.05
C THR A 58 -58.09 -19.35 5.15
N GLY A 59 -57.58 -20.18 6.06
CA GLY A 59 -58.28 -21.27 6.77
C GLY A 59 -59.03 -22.38 6.01
N ALA A 60 -59.16 -22.34 4.68
CA ALA A 60 -60.08 -23.21 3.94
C ALA A 60 -59.59 -23.65 2.56
N ALA A 61 -58.29 -23.61 2.28
CA ALA A 61 -57.72 -24.20 1.07
C ALA A 61 -56.51 -25.06 1.45
N LYS A 62 -56.80 -26.27 1.93
CA LYS A 62 -55.84 -27.36 1.77
C LYS A 62 -55.89 -27.77 0.29
N ASP A 63 -54.72 -28.09 -0.22
CA ASP A 63 -54.45 -28.65 -1.54
C ASP A 63 -53.99 -27.64 -2.59
N ASN A 64 -52.73 -27.86 -2.99
CA ASN A 64 -52.14 -27.53 -4.29
C ASN A 64 -51.26 -26.28 -4.39
N TYR A 65 -50.16 -26.27 -3.62
CA TYR A 65 -48.94 -25.56 -4.02
C TYR A 65 -47.83 -26.56 -4.35
N LYS A 66 -48.06 -27.35 -5.41
CA LYS A 66 -47.00 -28.14 -6.04
C LYS A 66 -46.37 -27.27 -7.12
N SER A 67 -45.16 -26.80 -6.80
CA SER A 67 -44.11 -26.31 -7.71
C SER A 67 -44.42 -26.44 -9.20
N LYS A 68 -44.78 -25.32 -9.82
CA LYS A 68 -44.73 -25.18 -11.28
C LYS A 68 -43.56 -24.25 -11.60
N ALA A 69 -42.41 -24.86 -11.85
CA ALA A 69 -41.32 -24.20 -12.54
C ALA A 69 -41.85 -23.75 -13.91
N VAL A 70 -41.89 -22.45 -14.14
CA VAL A 70 -42.13 -21.88 -15.47
C VAL A 70 -40.82 -21.25 -15.89
N GLU A 71 -40.17 -21.92 -16.81
CA GLU A 71 -39.20 -21.35 -17.72
C GLU A 71 -39.91 -20.27 -18.56
N GLU A 72 -39.37 -19.05 -18.66
CA GLU A 72 -39.19 -18.35 -19.94
C GLU A 72 -38.67 -16.89 -19.80
N LYS A 73 -37.57 -16.64 -20.55
CA LYS A 73 -37.18 -15.43 -21.30
C LYS A 73 -36.62 -14.22 -20.54
N ALA A 74 -35.29 -14.14 -20.60
CA ALA A 74 -34.47 -13.01 -20.20
C ALA A 74 -34.64 -11.81 -21.16
N ASP A 75 -35.13 -10.69 -20.62
CA ASP A 75 -34.92 -9.36 -21.17
C ASP A 75 -33.83 -8.67 -20.34
N ASP A 76 -32.69 -8.36 -20.98
CA ASP A 76 -31.40 -8.06 -20.34
C ASP A 76 -31.36 -6.80 -19.44
N ASP A 77 -32.34 -5.88 -19.52
CA ASP A 77 -32.32 -4.60 -18.79
C ASP A 77 -32.97 -4.69 -17.38
N MET A 78 -33.83 -5.69 -17.14
CA MET A 78 -34.47 -5.94 -15.83
C MET A 78 -33.52 -6.66 -14.85
N SER A 79 -32.52 -7.35 -15.41
CA SER A 79 -31.55 -8.17 -14.69
C SER A 79 -30.69 -7.34 -13.71
N ASP A 80 -30.29 -6.14 -14.12
CA ASP A 80 -29.38 -5.29 -13.34
C ASP A 80 -30.04 -4.71 -12.07
N GLU A 81 -31.32 -4.32 -12.12
CA GLU A 81 -31.99 -3.79 -10.92
C GLU A 81 -32.27 -4.89 -9.88
N LEU A 82 -32.59 -6.11 -10.34
CA LEU A 82 -32.71 -7.28 -9.46
C LEU A 82 -31.36 -7.65 -8.84
N ALA A 83 -30.27 -7.60 -9.61
CA ALA A 83 -28.92 -7.84 -9.13
C ALA A 83 -28.50 -6.82 -8.04
N ILE A 84 -28.77 -5.52 -8.25
CA ILE A 84 -28.47 -4.47 -7.26
C ILE A 84 -29.25 -4.68 -5.96
N ARG A 85 -30.54 -5.05 -6.05
CA ARG A 85 -31.37 -5.34 -4.85
C ARG A 85 -30.88 -6.56 -4.09
N ARG A 86 -30.49 -7.61 -4.81
CA ARG A 86 -29.89 -8.82 -4.21
C ARG A 86 -28.59 -8.48 -3.49
N GLN A 87 -27.71 -7.72 -4.15
CA GLN A 87 -26.44 -7.26 -3.57
C GLN A 87 -26.66 -6.44 -2.28
N ARG A 88 -27.66 -5.56 -2.24
CA ARG A 88 -28.02 -4.78 -1.04
C ARG A 88 -28.41 -5.69 0.13
N ARG A 89 -29.25 -6.71 -0.12
CA ARG A 89 -29.70 -7.65 0.91
C ARG A 89 -28.55 -8.50 1.44
N GLU A 90 -27.72 -9.03 0.55
CA GLU A 90 -26.55 -9.82 0.91
C GLU A 90 -25.56 -8.99 1.74
N GLN A 91 -25.30 -7.74 1.34
CA GLN A 91 -24.45 -6.83 2.10
C GLN A 91 -25.02 -6.56 3.50
N SER A 92 -26.33 -6.31 3.61
CA SER A 92 -26.99 -6.07 4.89
C SER A 92 -26.88 -7.29 5.81
N SER A 93 -27.11 -8.51 5.31
CA SER A 93 -26.96 -9.75 6.08
C SER A 93 -25.52 -9.93 6.58
N LYS A 94 -24.54 -9.73 5.69
CA LYS A 94 -23.11 -9.77 6.05
C LYS A 94 -22.77 -8.70 7.11
N ALA A 95 -23.30 -7.48 6.96
CA ALA A 95 -23.09 -6.40 7.92
C ALA A 95 -23.64 -6.77 9.29
N SER A 96 -24.86 -7.31 9.37
CA SER A 96 -25.47 -7.75 10.64
C SER A 96 -24.65 -8.82 11.34
N GLN A 97 -24.10 -9.79 10.58
CA GLN A 97 -23.24 -10.84 11.16
C GLN A 97 -21.97 -10.26 11.78
N LEU A 98 -21.28 -9.37 11.05
CA LEU A 98 -20.03 -8.75 11.50
C LEU A 98 -20.28 -7.75 12.65
N ILE A 99 -21.37 -6.99 12.61
CA ILE A 99 -21.80 -6.12 13.70
C ILE A 99 -22.04 -6.97 14.97
N GLY A 100 -22.75 -8.10 14.85
CA GLY A 100 -22.96 -9.01 15.97
C GLY A 100 -21.65 -9.51 16.59
N GLN A 101 -20.67 -9.89 15.75
CA GLN A 101 -19.33 -10.28 16.21
C GLN A 101 -18.63 -9.14 16.96
N LYS A 102 -18.72 -7.90 16.47
CA LYS A 102 -18.13 -6.72 17.13
C LYS A 102 -18.83 -6.37 18.44
N MET A 103 -20.15 -6.53 18.51
CA MET A 103 -20.90 -6.33 19.76
C MET A 103 -20.47 -7.32 20.85
N LEU A 104 -20.16 -8.58 20.49
CA LEU A 104 -19.58 -9.55 21.42
C LEU A 104 -18.19 -9.13 21.93
N GLN A 105 -17.44 -8.37 21.12
CA GLN A 105 -16.18 -7.74 21.50
C GLN A 105 -16.38 -6.41 22.28
N ARG A 106 -17.59 -6.13 22.75
CA ARG A 106 -17.98 -4.91 23.49
C ARG A 106 -17.97 -3.62 22.65
N TRP A 107 -18.10 -3.72 21.33
CA TRP A 107 -18.31 -2.54 20.48
C TRP A 107 -19.76 -2.08 20.57
N ALA A 108 -19.99 -0.77 20.47
CA ALA A 108 -21.33 -0.19 20.57
C ALA A 108 -21.88 0.14 19.18
N LEU A 109 -23.08 -0.35 18.85
CA LEU A 109 -23.79 0.02 17.63
C LEU A 109 -24.24 1.49 17.71
N LEU A 110 -24.05 2.24 16.62
CA LEU A 110 -24.46 3.63 16.49
C LEU A 110 -25.65 3.77 15.52
N ASN A 111 -26.35 4.90 15.59
CA ASN A 111 -27.43 5.24 14.67
C ASN A 111 -26.93 5.90 13.36
N GLU A 112 -25.62 6.14 13.27
CA GLU A 112 -24.98 6.75 12.10
C GLU A 112 -24.64 5.69 11.05
N HIS A 113 -24.77 6.05 9.78
CA HIS A 113 -24.50 5.15 8.65
C HIS A 113 -23.16 5.49 7.99
N CYS A 114 -22.56 4.49 7.35
CA CYS A 114 -21.33 4.68 6.60
C CYS A 114 -21.52 5.67 5.43
N PRO A 115 -20.65 6.67 5.25
CA PRO A 115 -20.75 7.65 4.17
C PRO A 115 -20.31 7.11 2.80
N ASN A 116 -19.77 5.89 2.73
CA ASN A 116 -19.34 5.29 1.48
C ASN A 116 -20.58 4.86 0.66
N GLU A 117 -20.68 5.33 -0.59
CA GLU A 117 -21.80 5.04 -1.50
C GLU A 117 -21.97 3.55 -1.82
N SER A 118 -20.88 2.78 -1.75
CA SER A 118 -20.92 1.32 -1.93
C SER A 118 -21.46 0.57 -0.70
N CYS A 119 -21.60 1.24 0.44
CA CYS A 119 -22.16 0.70 1.68
C CYS A 119 -23.63 1.11 1.80
N TYR A 120 -24.55 0.18 1.52
CA TYR A 120 -25.98 0.46 1.49
C TYR A 120 -26.57 0.53 2.90
N ALA A 121 -26.59 1.74 3.48
CA ALA A 121 -27.15 2.01 4.80
C ALA A 121 -26.59 1.08 5.89
N VAL A 122 -25.26 0.90 5.90
CA VAL A 122 -24.57 0.10 6.92
C VAL A 122 -24.36 0.94 8.17
N PRO A 123 -24.90 0.56 9.35
CA PRO A 123 -24.67 1.28 10.59
C PRO A 123 -23.22 1.17 11.06
N LEU A 124 -22.70 2.23 11.67
CA LEU A 124 -21.36 2.27 12.24
C LEU A 124 -21.33 1.64 13.63
N VAL A 125 -20.19 1.06 13.98
CA VAL A 125 -19.90 0.56 15.33
C VAL A 125 -18.76 1.35 15.95
N ARG A 126 -18.87 1.62 17.25
CA ARG A 126 -17.88 2.37 18.03
C ARG A 126 -16.98 1.44 18.81
N ASN A 127 -15.68 1.63 18.66
CA ASN A 127 -14.67 0.92 19.45
C ASN A 127 -14.77 1.34 20.94
N PRO A 128 -14.77 0.40 21.90
CA PRO A 128 -14.86 0.71 23.33
C PRO A 128 -13.64 1.47 23.87
N GLU A 129 -12.45 1.21 23.35
CA GLU A 129 -11.18 1.78 23.80
C GLU A 129 -10.90 3.11 23.10
N THR A 130 -10.88 3.09 21.76
CA THR A 130 -10.46 4.25 20.97
C THR A 130 -11.59 5.21 20.64
N LYS A 131 -12.84 4.86 20.95
CA LYS A 131 -14.07 5.63 20.61
C LYS A 131 -14.28 5.94 19.12
N HIS A 132 -13.40 5.47 18.24
CA HIS A 132 -13.53 5.61 16.80
C HIS A 132 -14.79 4.90 16.28
N MET A 133 -15.41 5.49 15.26
CA MET A 133 -16.50 4.88 14.52
C MET A 133 -15.92 4.03 13.39
N TYR A 134 -16.52 2.89 13.11
CA TYR A 134 -15.99 1.91 12.17
C TYR A 134 -17.11 1.28 11.36
N CYS A 135 -16.90 1.14 10.05
CA CYS A 135 -17.78 0.38 9.17
C CYS A 135 -17.28 -1.06 9.03
N VAL A 136 -18.15 -2.04 9.29
CA VAL A 136 -17.78 -3.47 9.17
C VAL A 136 -17.68 -3.98 7.73
N ILE A 137 -18.20 -3.23 6.74
CA ILE A 137 -18.21 -3.63 5.34
C ILE A 137 -17.01 -3.08 4.57
N CYS A 138 -16.77 -1.77 4.63
CA CYS A 138 -15.63 -1.15 3.95
C CYS A 138 -14.40 -0.99 4.84
N GLU A 139 -14.47 -1.38 6.10
CA GLU A 139 -13.38 -1.34 7.08
C GLU A 139 -12.81 0.06 7.35
N ASN A 140 -13.51 1.11 6.91
CA ASN A 140 -13.11 2.48 7.16
C ASN A 140 -13.34 2.86 8.63
N ILE A 141 -12.32 3.49 9.21
CA ILE A 141 -12.39 4.14 10.53
C ILE A 141 -12.72 5.61 10.31
N ILE A 142 -13.81 6.07 10.91
CA ILE A 142 -14.28 7.44 10.89
C ILE A 142 -13.96 8.05 12.24
N LEU A 143 -13.05 9.02 12.23
CA LEU A 143 -12.67 9.77 13.42
C LEU A 143 -13.74 10.83 13.72
N THR A 144 -13.95 11.12 15.00
CA THR A 144 -14.79 12.25 15.40
C THR A 144 -14.07 13.58 15.14
N GLU A 145 -14.80 14.68 14.98
CA GLU A 145 -14.20 16.01 14.70
C GLU A 145 -13.17 16.43 15.77
N ALA A 146 -13.43 16.09 17.04
CA ALA A 146 -12.52 16.36 18.14
C ALA A 146 -11.19 15.59 18.01
N GLU A 147 -11.23 14.32 17.57
CA GLU A 147 -10.04 13.50 17.38
C GLU A 147 -9.27 13.85 16.11
N ALA A 148 -9.99 14.20 15.03
CA ALA A 148 -9.39 14.72 13.81
C ALA A 148 -8.58 15.99 14.09
N ALA A 149 -9.11 16.90 14.92
CA ALA A 149 -8.39 18.11 15.33
C ALA A 149 -7.11 17.80 16.13
N VAL A 150 -7.15 16.81 17.03
CA VAL A 150 -5.96 16.40 17.81
C VAL A 150 -4.90 15.75 16.91
N VAL A 151 -5.32 14.93 15.96
CA VAL A 151 -4.41 14.31 14.98
C VAL A 151 -3.77 15.37 14.09
N GLU A 152 -4.54 16.34 13.60
CA GLU A 152 -4.01 17.46 12.82
C GLU A 152 -3.07 18.35 13.63
N GLN A 153 -3.39 18.64 14.90
CA GLN A 153 -2.52 19.40 15.78
C GLN A 153 -1.19 18.67 16.06
N ARG A 154 -1.23 17.35 16.26
CA ARG A 154 -0.02 16.52 16.41
C ARG A 154 0.81 16.48 15.14
N LYS A 155 0.20 16.32 13.97
CA LYS A 155 0.90 16.40 12.68
C LYS A 155 1.58 17.75 12.49
N GLY A 156 0.88 18.85 12.79
CA GLY A 156 1.45 20.20 12.73
C GLY A 156 2.64 20.41 13.67
N GLN A 157 2.58 19.90 14.90
CA GLN A 157 3.72 19.93 15.83
C GLN A 157 4.88 19.05 15.35
N GLN A 158 4.58 17.89 14.76
CA GLN A 158 5.58 16.97 14.26
C GLN A 158 6.29 17.53 13.02
N GLN A 159 5.54 18.16 12.09
CA GLN A 159 6.10 18.89 10.96
C GLN A 159 6.99 20.06 11.41
N LYS A 160 6.56 20.86 12.39
CA LYS A 160 7.40 21.94 12.94
C LYS A 160 8.72 21.42 13.50
N LYS A 161 8.69 20.35 14.31
CA LYS A 161 9.91 19.73 14.83
C LYS A 161 10.82 19.21 13.72
N GLN A 162 10.24 18.64 12.66
CA GLN A 162 11.00 18.14 11.51
C GLN A 162 11.66 19.29 10.73
N GLN A 163 10.96 20.41 10.53
CA GLN A 163 11.50 21.62 9.92
C GLN A 163 12.63 22.25 10.76
N GLU A 164 12.44 22.36 12.08
CA GLU A 164 13.48 22.88 12.99
C GLU A 164 14.73 22.00 12.96
N GLN A 165 14.56 20.68 12.93
CA GLN A 165 15.67 19.74 12.85
C GLN A 165 16.42 19.86 11.52
N GLN A 166 15.70 20.09 10.41
CA GLN A 166 16.28 20.26 9.08
C GLN A 166 17.07 21.58 8.98
N GLN A 167 16.53 22.70 9.48
CA GLN A 167 17.25 23.98 9.55
C GLN A 167 18.50 23.88 10.42
N GLN A 168 18.41 23.19 11.57
CA GLN A 168 19.57 23.04 12.45
C GLN A 168 20.67 22.17 11.82
N GLN A 169 20.30 21.23 10.95
CA GLN A 169 21.24 20.39 10.21
C GLN A 169 21.93 21.18 9.09
N GLU A 170 21.19 22.00 8.33
CA GLU A 170 21.74 22.90 7.32
C GLU A 170 22.72 23.91 7.94
N GLN A 171 22.33 24.55 9.04
CA GLN A 171 23.18 25.53 9.72
C GLN A 171 24.50 24.91 10.22
N LYS A 172 24.46 23.65 10.68
CA LYS A 172 25.65 22.92 11.11
C LYS A 172 26.55 22.54 9.93
N GLN A 173 25.96 22.21 8.78
CA GLN A 173 26.69 21.88 7.56
C GLN A 173 27.37 23.13 6.98
N GLU A 174 26.69 24.27 6.99
CA GLU A 174 27.24 25.56 6.56
C GLU A 174 28.42 25.99 7.45
N GLN A 175 28.29 25.84 8.76
CA GLN A 175 29.37 26.13 9.71
C GLN A 175 30.60 25.22 9.49
N GLN A 176 30.38 23.94 9.18
CA GLN A 176 31.45 22.99 8.89
C GLN A 176 32.16 23.34 7.57
N GLN A 177 31.42 23.77 6.57
CA GLN A 177 31.97 24.18 5.27
C GLN A 177 32.81 25.47 5.41
N GLN A 178 32.34 26.44 6.21
CA GLN A 178 33.09 27.67 6.50
C GLN A 178 34.42 27.37 7.21
N GLN A 179 34.40 26.44 8.17
CA GLN A 179 35.60 26.03 8.91
C GLN A 179 36.61 25.33 8.00
N GLN A 180 36.15 24.51 7.06
CA GLN A 180 37.00 23.84 6.08
C GLN A 180 37.65 24.84 5.10
N GLN A 181 36.90 25.87 4.70
CA GLN A 181 37.39 26.94 3.83
C GLN A 181 38.47 27.79 4.52
N GLN A 182 38.30 28.09 5.80
CA GLN A 182 39.31 28.78 6.62
C GLN A 182 40.61 27.97 6.75
N GLN A 183 40.49 26.65 6.94
CA GLN A 183 41.66 25.76 7.00
C GLN A 183 42.44 25.74 5.69
N GLN A 184 41.73 25.71 4.55
CA GLN A 184 42.36 25.75 3.23
C GLN A 184 43.11 27.07 2.98
N GLN A 185 42.54 28.20 3.40
CA GLN A 185 43.21 29.50 3.31
C GLN A 185 44.49 29.57 4.15
N GLN A 186 44.47 29.03 5.38
CA GLN A 186 45.67 28.96 6.22
C GLN A 186 46.76 28.09 5.60
N GLN A 187 46.39 26.96 4.99
CA GLN A 187 47.35 26.08 4.31
C GLN A 187 48.01 26.75 3.10
N GLN A 188 47.24 27.52 2.31
CA GLN A 188 47.77 28.29 1.19
C GLN A 188 48.74 29.38 1.66
N GLN A 189 48.44 30.07 2.76
CA GLN A 189 49.33 31.09 3.33
C GLN A 189 50.66 30.48 3.82
N GLN A 190 50.63 29.31 4.46
CA GLN A 190 51.84 28.60 4.86
C GLN A 190 52.68 28.16 3.65
N GLN A 191 52.06 27.68 2.58
CA GLN A 191 52.78 27.31 1.36
C GLN A 191 53.47 28.51 0.69
N GLN A 192 52.81 29.68 0.65
CA GLN A 192 53.43 30.90 0.14
C GLN A 192 54.63 31.35 0.99
N GLN A 193 54.54 31.27 2.32
CA GLN A 193 55.68 31.58 3.19
C GLN A 193 56.85 30.62 2.98
N GLN A 194 56.60 29.31 2.81
CA GLN A 194 57.66 28.35 2.50
C GLN A 194 58.33 28.63 1.15
N GLN A 195 57.57 29.00 0.10
CA GLN A 195 58.15 29.37 -1.19
C GLN A 195 59.02 30.63 -1.09
N GLN A 196 58.60 31.66 -0.33
CA GLN A 196 59.43 32.84 -0.12
C GLN A 196 60.74 32.52 0.63
N GLN A 197 60.69 31.65 1.65
CA GLN A 197 61.92 31.22 2.33
C GLN A 197 62.86 30.43 1.42
N GLN A 198 62.33 29.55 0.55
CA GLN A 198 63.17 28.83 -0.42
C GLN A 198 63.82 29.78 -1.44
N GLN A 199 63.11 30.80 -1.93
CA GLN A 199 63.69 31.80 -2.83
C GLN A 199 64.81 32.61 -2.14
N GLN A 200 64.63 33.00 -0.88
CA GLN A 200 65.71 33.68 -0.13
C GLN A 200 66.94 32.78 0.07
N GLN A 201 66.76 31.49 0.37
CA GLN A 201 67.89 30.56 0.47
C GLN A 201 68.63 30.38 -0.86
N GLN A 202 67.92 30.30 -1.99
CA GLN A 202 68.57 30.22 -3.30
C GLN A 202 69.37 31.49 -3.63
N GLN A 203 68.87 32.68 -3.29
CA GLN A 203 69.64 33.92 -3.49
C GLN A 203 70.91 33.96 -2.61
N GLN A 204 70.84 33.50 -1.36
CA GLN A 204 72.05 33.40 -0.51
C GLN A 204 73.08 32.41 -1.05
N GLN A 205 72.64 31.25 -1.59
CA GLN A 205 73.58 30.30 -2.22
C GLN A 205 74.24 30.87 -3.47
N GLN A 206 73.53 31.64 -4.31
CA GLN A 206 74.14 32.30 -5.47
C GLN A 206 75.17 33.35 -5.06
N GLN A 207 74.99 34.07 -3.95
CA GLN A 207 76.01 35.00 -3.46
C GLN A 207 77.26 34.29 -2.92
N GLN A 208 77.12 33.11 -2.28
CA GLN A 208 78.29 32.34 -1.83
C GLN A 208 79.09 31.69 -2.97
N GLN A 209 78.48 31.42 -4.14
CA GLN A 209 79.21 30.91 -5.31
C GLN A 209 80.05 31.98 -6.03
N GLN A 210 79.90 33.27 -5.71
CA GLN A 210 80.76 34.32 -6.28
C GLN A 210 82.08 34.55 -5.52
N GLN A 211 82.43 33.73 -4.52
CA GLN A 211 83.83 33.71 -4.06
C GLN A 211 84.69 32.88 -5.02
N PRO A 212 85.80 33.41 -5.56
CA PRO A 212 86.62 32.73 -6.53
C PRO A 212 87.37 31.56 -5.87
N LYS A 213 86.95 30.32 -6.17
CA LYS A 213 87.76 29.12 -5.86
C LYS A 213 88.79 28.91 -6.96
N LEU A 214 90.05 29.08 -6.58
CA LEU A 214 91.22 28.78 -7.39
C LEU A 214 91.45 27.26 -7.47
N VAL A 215 91.30 26.77 -8.70
CA VAL A 215 92.04 25.72 -9.43
C VAL A 215 91.91 24.21 -9.13
N HIS A 216 91.86 23.52 -10.28
CA HIS A 216 92.29 22.16 -10.64
C HIS A 216 91.25 21.02 -10.75
N SER A 217 91.36 20.37 -11.91
CA SER A 217 90.63 19.26 -12.53
C SER A 217 91.62 18.08 -12.72
N PRO A 218 91.28 16.92 -13.31
CA PRO A 218 90.10 16.04 -13.25
C PRO A 218 90.50 14.61 -12.79
N ILE A 219 89.56 13.63 -12.71
CA ILE A 219 89.68 12.23 -13.23
C ILE A 219 88.54 11.31 -12.70
N VAL A 220 87.76 10.78 -13.65
CA VAL A 220 87.13 9.44 -13.80
C VAL A 220 86.07 8.89 -12.80
N SER A 221 84.89 8.66 -13.39
CA SER A 221 83.71 7.77 -13.23
C SER A 221 83.76 6.47 -12.36
N PRO A 222 82.66 5.66 -12.24
CA PRO A 222 81.25 5.88 -11.82
C PRO A 222 80.69 4.77 -10.85
N ILE A 223 79.34 4.61 -10.78
CA ILE A 223 78.49 3.50 -10.19
C ILE A 223 78.15 3.70 -8.68
N ILE A 224 76.89 3.73 -8.16
CA ILE A 224 75.84 2.68 -8.02
C ILE A 224 74.47 3.31 -7.57
N GLU A 225 73.37 2.73 -8.10
CA GLU A 225 71.95 2.58 -7.66
C GLU A 225 71.10 3.73 -7.08
N ASP A 226 69.89 3.93 -7.63
CA ASP A 226 68.65 3.33 -7.10
C ASP A 226 67.40 3.82 -7.87
N ARG A 227 66.54 2.93 -8.38
CA ARG A 227 65.17 3.31 -8.80
C ARG A 227 64.16 2.17 -8.83
N LYS A 228 63.19 2.27 -7.92
CA LYS A 228 61.82 1.70 -8.01
C LYS A 228 61.12 2.14 -9.31
N ARG A 229 60.42 1.22 -9.99
CA ARG A 229 58.93 1.20 -10.14
C ARG A 229 58.44 0.11 -11.10
N GLN A 230 57.34 -0.52 -10.67
CA GLN A 230 56.12 -0.92 -11.40
C GLN A 230 56.23 -1.66 -12.74
N LYS A 231 55.67 -2.87 -12.78
CA LYS A 231 55.24 -3.55 -14.01
C LYS A 231 53.82 -4.11 -13.83
N ILE A 232 53.03 -3.88 -14.87
CA ILE A 232 51.61 -4.20 -15.10
C ILE A 232 51.48 -5.63 -15.64
N GLU A 233 50.37 -6.30 -15.31
CA GLU A 233 49.92 -7.62 -15.79
C GLU A 233 49.69 -7.68 -17.32
N PRO A 234 49.58 -8.88 -17.93
CA PRO A 234 48.22 -9.34 -18.25
C PRO A 234 47.95 -10.87 -18.14
N LYS A 235 46.75 -11.14 -17.63
CA LYS A 235 45.79 -12.25 -17.79
C LYS A 235 46.11 -13.44 -18.72
N THR A 236 45.85 -14.63 -18.17
CA THR A 236 45.32 -15.82 -18.87
C THR A 236 44.05 -16.33 -18.18
N PRO A 237 43.12 -16.97 -18.91
CA PRO A 237 41.78 -17.30 -18.41
C PRO A 237 41.71 -18.73 -17.90
N GLU A 238 41.19 -18.92 -16.69
CA GLU A 238 40.74 -20.23 -16.24
C GLU A 238 39.23 -20.24 -16.06
N GLN A 239 38.62 -21.09 -16.88
CA GLN A 239 37.27 -21.56 -16.72
C GLN A 239 37.22 -22.43 -15.47
N ASN A 240 36.35 -22.11 -14.53
CA ASN A 240 35.89 -23.10 -13.58
C ASN A 240 34.41 -22.91 -13.29
N ILE A 241 33.65 -23.92 -13.67
CA ILE A 241 32.22 -24.07 -13.45
C ILE A 241 32.07 -24.36 -11.95
N SER A 242 31.81 -23.32 -11.17
CA SER A 242 31.35 -23.47 -9.79
C SER A 242 29.88 -23.07 -9.74
N THR A 243 29.04 -24.07 -9.49
CA THR A 243 27.61 -23.93 -9.18
C THR A 243 27.46 -23.23 -7.83
N HIS A 244 27.72 -21.93 -7.77
CA HIS A 244 27.21 -21.06 -6.72
C HIS A 244 25.89 -20.47 -7.20
N PHE A 245 24.81 -20.85 -6.52
CA PHE A 245 23.54 -20.15 -6.63
C PHE A 245 23.74 -18.72 -6.09
N SER A 246 24.10 -17.80 -6.98
CA SER A 246 24.37 -16.41 -6.64
C SER A 246 23.06 -15.64 -6.63
N SER A 247 22.62 -15.23 -5.43
CA SER A 247 21.48 -14.33 -5.21
C SER A 247 21.54 -13.08 -6.10
N THR A 248 22.73 -12.69 -6.57
CA THR A 248 22.96 -11.56 -7.47
C THR A 248 22.36 -11.75 -8.87
N SER A 249 22.37 -12.97 -9.42
CA SER A 249 21.78 -13.25 -10.75
C SER A 249 20.25 -13.19 -10.73
N VAL A 250 19.64 -13.59 -9.61
CA VAL A 250 18.18 -13.57 -9.41
C VAL A 250 17.71 -12.14 -9.18
N VAL A 251 18.41 -11.37 -8.33
CA VAL A 251 18.12 -9.94 -8.09
C VAL A 251 18.26 -9.13 -9.38
N ALA A 252 19.29 -9.36 -10.20
CA ALA A 252 19.45 -8.70 -11.49
C ALA A 252 18.29 -9.01 -12.45
N THR A 253 17.85 -10.27 -12.51
CA THR A 253 16.72 -10.69 -13.35
C THR A 253 15.40 -10.08 -12.89
N LEU A 254 15.15 -10.05 -11.57
CA LEU A 254 13.97 -9.44 -10.97
C LEU A 254 13.95 -7.91 -11.15
N SER A 255 15.10 -7.24 -11.02
CA SER A 255 15.23 -5.80 -11.25
C SER A 255 14.97 -5.45 -12.73
N MET A 256 15.47 -6.26 -13.67
CA MET A 256 15.18 -6.08 -15.09
C MET A 256 13.69 -6.26 -15.40
N LYS A 257 13.02 -7.24 -14.77
CA LYS A 257 11.57 -7.45 -14.90
C LYS A 257 10.75 -6.31 -14.29
N MET A 258 11.19 -5.74 -13.18
CA MET A 258 10.56 -4.58 -12.54
C MET A 258 10.62 -3.34 -13.45
N ASN A 259 11.76 -3.09 -14.10
CA ASN A 259 11.90 -2.00 -15.07
C ASN A 259 10.99 -2.21 -16.29
N GLN A 260 10.90 -3.44 -16.81
CA GLN A 260 9.99 -3.79 -17.91
C GLN A 260 8.51 -3.57 -17.55
N LEU A 261 8.10 -3.91 -16.33
CA LEU A 261 6.75 -3.67 -15.83
C LEU A 261 6.47 -2.17 -15.65
N THR A 262 7.47 -1.40 -15.22
CA THR A 262 7.37 0.05 -15.00
C THR A 262 7.21 0.81 -16.32
N GLU A 263 7.87 0.36 -17.40
CA GLU A 263 7.63 0.91 -18.74
C GLU A 263 6.22 0.59 -19.25
N ARG A 264 5.72 -0.64 -19.06
CA ARG A 264 4.33 -0.99 -19.46
C ARG A 264 3.25 -0.21 -18.72
N VAL A 265 3.53 0.26 -17.50
CA VAL A 265 2.63 1.15 -16.74
C VAL A 265 2.49 2.52 -17.41
N LYS A 266 3.51 3.01 -18.12
CA LYS A 266 3.45 4.29 -18.84
C LYS A 266 2.58 4.23 -20.09
N ASP A 267 2.52 3.05 -20.71
CA ASP A 267 1.84 2.84 -21.99
C ASP A 267 0.39 2.32 -21.85
N SER A 268 0.01 1.78 -20.69
CA SER A 268 -1.34 1.24 -20.46
C SER A 268 -2.32 2.33 -20.00
N GLN A 269 -3.47 2.42 -20.69
CA GLN A 269 -4.59 3.32 -20.36
C GLN A 269 -5.81 2.59 -19.76
N ASP A 270 -5.76 1.26 -19.62
CA ASP A 270 -6.83 0.46 -19.01
C ASP A 270 -6.68 0.43 -17.47
N PRO A 271 -7.68 0.89 -16.69
CA PRO A 271 -7.65 0.86 -15.23
C PRO A 271 -7.45 -0.54 -14.64
N THR A 272 -7.96 -1.58 -15.30
CA THR A 272 -7.87 -2.97 -14.82
C THR A 272 -6.46 -3.54 -15.03
N GLU A 273 -5.89 -3.38 -16.22
CA GLU A 273 -4.50 -3.72 -16.52
C GLU A 273 -3.53 -2.95 -15.61
N LEU A 274 -3.76 -1.65 -15.40
CA LEU A 274 -2.94 -0.81 -14.52
C LEU A 274 -2.92 -1.34 -13.08
N GLY A 275 -4.09 -1.75 -12.56
CA GLY A 275 -4.21 -2.38 -11.24
C GLY A 275 -3.45 -3.70 -11.13
N GLN A 276 -3.41 -4.50 -12.20
CA GLN A 276 -2.63 -5.74 -12.25
C GLN A 276 -1.13 -5.47 -12.34
N LEU A 277 -0.72 -4.48 -13.13
CA LEU A 277 0.68 -4.06 -13.26
C LEU A 277 1.25 -3.56 -11.93
N PHE A 278 0.51 -2.72 -11.19
CA PHE A 278 0.95 -2.26 -9.87
C PHE A 278 1.07 -3.41 -8.85
N LYS A 279 0.16 -4.40 -8.90
CA LYS A 279 0.29 -5.62 -8.07
C LYS A 279 1.54 -6.41 -8.43
N ALA A 280 1.84 -6.57 -9.72
CA ALA A 280 3.03 -7.27 -10.19
C ALA A 280 4.34 -6.56 -9.80
N VAL A 281 4.38 -5.23 -9.89
CA VAL A 281 5.52 -4.41 -9.44
C VAL A 281 5.75 -4.56 -7.93
N LYS A 282 4.67 -4.51 -7.13
CA LYS A 282 4.75 -4.72 -5.68
C LYS A 282 5.30 -6.11 -5.32
N LEU A 283 4.88 -7.15 -6.03
CA LEU A 283 5.39 -8.51 -5.83
C LEU A 283 6.88 -8.63 -6.19
N CYS A 284 7.31 -8.00 -7.28
CA CYS A 284 8.73 -7.99 -7.67
C CYS A 284 9.61 -7.27 -6.63
N ALA A 285 9.16 -6.13 -6.11
CA ALA A 285 9.87 -5.39 -5.06
C ALA A 285 10.03 -6.23 -3.77
N ASN A 286 8.95 -6.90 -3.35
CA ASN A 286 8.98 -7.79 -2.18
C ASN A 286 9.91 -8.99 -2.39
N ALA A 287 9.92 -9.57 -3.59
CA ALA A 287 10.81 -10.70 -3.92
C ALA A 287 12.29 -10.27 -3.89
N ILE A 288 12.61 -9.08 -4.41
CA ILE A 288 13.97 -8.52 -4.34
C ILE A 288 14.39 -8.30 -2.87
N GLN A 289 13.51 -7.73 -2.05
CA GLN A 289 13.78 -7.50 -0.63
C GLN A 289 14.07 -8.81 0.12
N ALA A 290 13.25 -9.85 -0.12
CA ALA A 290 13.46 -11.18 0.46
C ALA A 290 14.80 -11.81 0.01
N CYS A 291 15.21 -11.63 -1.25
CA CYS A 291 16.51 -12.10 -1.73
C CYS A 291 17.70 -11.37 -1.07
N VAL A 292 17.57 -10.06 -0.79
CA VAL A 292 18.62 -9.28 -0.11
C VAL A 292 18.71 -9.67 1.36
N GLU A 293 17.58 -9.81 2.05
CA GLU A 293 17.53 -10.24 3.45
C GLU A 293 18.11 -11.64 3.64
N ALA A 294 17.78 -12.58 2.73
CA ALA A 294 18.38 -13.91 2.73
C ALA A 294 19.92 -13.85 2.56
N GLY A 295 20.43 -12.96 1.71
CA GLY A 295 21.87 -12.77 1.51
C GLY A 295 22.61 -12.25 2.75
N GLN A 296 21.98 -11.38 3.54
CA GLN A 296 22.57 -10.80 4.76
C GLN A 296 22.66 -11.80 5.92
N VAL A 297 21.82 -12.83 5.93
CA VAL A 297 21.85 -13.90 6.95
C VAL A 297 23.06 -14.81 6.72
N TYR A 298 23.36 -15.17 5.48
CA TYR A 298 24.51 -16.03 5.15
C TYR A 298 25.88 -15.40 5.42
N ASP A 299 26.00 -14.07 5.32
CA ASP A 299 27.27 -13.36 5.55
C ASP A 299 27.63 -13.24 7.05
N LYS A 300 26.63 -13.39 7.94
CA LYS A 300 26.84 -13.36 9.40
C LYS A 300 27.27 -14.69 10.00
N ASP A 301 27.01 -15.81 9.32
CA ASP A 301 27.41 -17.15 9.78
C ASP A 301 28.85 -17.52 9.38
N LEU A 302 29.56 -16.63 8.69
CA LEU A 302 30.96 -16.79 8.24
C LEU A 302 31.96 -15.85 8.93
N ALA A 303 31.52 -15.06 9.93
CA ALA A 303 32.35 -14.12 10.69
C ALA A 303 32.54 -14.54 12.15
#